data_AF-A0A962BK39-F1
#
_entry.id   AF-A0A962BK39-F1
#
_cell.length_a   1.000
_cell.length_b   1.000
_cell.length_c   1.000
_cell.angle_alpha   90.00
_cell.angle_beta   90.00
_cell.angle_gamma   90.00
#
_symmetry.space_group_name_H-M   'P 1'
#
loop_
_entity.id
_entity.type
_entity.pdbx_description
1 polymer ?
#
loop_
_entity_poly.entity_id
_entity_poly.type
_entity_poly.pdbx_seq_one_letter_code
_entity_poly.pdbx_strand_id
1 'polypeptide(L)'
;MRRFLLPASRKPYSSARQCLTTTLSLGLMLGLSACATNPGAGRNNWDAAQLARREQRVTDGAIGSRNTDAETELRRQVCEIDRVACDAIRVYVVDRPEAQARLWPNDMLIFTNGLLRLINQTGSSAAAQLRFALAHELAHRQLGHFNRRHHAGWDADAAEREADAVAMESLRTSNPPPDSGIELLQLIIEQRGENSRGAERMRARIAAMRKRISREVVP
;
A
#
# COMPACT_ATOMS: atom_id res chain seq x y z
N MET A 1 7.96 -0.01 -29.73
CA MET A 1 7.40 0.18 -28.38
C MET A 1 6.45 -0.98 -28.05
N ARG A 2 6.92 -2.00 -27.31
CA ARG A 2 6.07 -3.14 -26.90
C ARG A 2 5.29 -2.74 -25.65
N ARG A 3 3.98 -2.48 -25.79
CA ARG A 3 3.06 -2.32 -24.67
C ARG A 3 2.90 -3.68 -23.97
N PHE A 4 3.55 -3.85 -22.82
CA PHE A 4 3.21 -4.95 -21.91
C PHE A 4 1.87 -4.62 -21.24
N LEU A 5 0.78 -4.97 -21.92
CA LEU A 5 -0.53 -5.08 -21.29
C LEU A 5 -0.53 -6.38 -20.49
N LEU A 6 -0.19 -6.31 -19.20
CA LEU A 6 -0.43 -7.43 -18.30
C LEU A 6 -1.95 -7.62 -18.13
N PRO A 7 -2.43 -8.87 -18.07
CA PRO A 7 -3.86 -9.13 -17.95
C PRO A 7 -4.38 -8.53 -16.64
N ALA A 8 -5.35 -7.63 -16.75
CA ALA A 8 -6.07 -7.08 -15.61
C ALA A 8 -6.68 -8.25 -14.82
N SER A 9 -6.25 -8.41 -13.56
CA SER A 9 -6.86 -9.35 -12.62
C SER A 9 -8.27 -8.86 -12.29
N ARG A 10 -9.24 -9.24 -13.11
CA ARG A 10 -10.67 -9.04 -12.89
C ARG A 10 -11.17 -10.11 -11.93
N LYS A 11 -10.92 -9.95 -10.63
CA LYS A 11 -11.78 -10.58 -9.63
C LYS A 11 -12.59 -9.47 -8.95
N PRO A 12 -13.88 -9.31 -9.29
CA PRO A 12 -14.75 -8.45 -8.52
C PRO A 12 -14.83 -9.02 -7.10
N TYR A 13 -14.55 -8.18 -6.09
CA TYR A 13 -14.97 -8.47 -4.73
C TYR A 13 -16.50 -8.60 -4.75
N SER A 14 -16.99 -9.81 -4.50
CA SER A 14 -18.43 -10.08 -4.44
C SER A 14 -19.00 -9.33 -3.24
N SER A 15 -19.80 -8.30 -3.49
CA SER A 15 -20.60 -7.62 -2.48
C SER A 15 -21.56 -8.63 -1.84
N ALA A 16 -21.47 -8.75 -0.51
CA ALA A 16 -22.33 -9.61 0.28
C ALA A 16 -23.79 -9.15 0.12
N ARG A 17 -24.67 -10.10 -0.24
CA ARG A 17 -26.12 -9.91 -0.28
C ARG A 17 -26.63 -9.57 1.13
N GLN A 18 -27.38 -8.48 1.23
CA GLN A 18 -28.19 -8.16 2.40
C GLN A 18 -29.27 -9.24 2.57
N CYS A 19 -29.20 -9.98 3.68
CA CYS A 19 -30.29 -10.86 4.10
C CYS A 19 -31.20 -10.04 5.02
N LEU A 20 -32.35 -9.62 4.49
CA LEU A 20 -33.47 -9.12 5.27
C LEU A 20 -34.16 -10.32 5.93
N THR A 21 -34.23 -10.35 7.26
CA THR A 21 -35.18 -11.20 7.98
C THR A 21 -35.86 -10.39 9.06
N THR A 22 -37.07 -9.94 8.74
CA THR A 22 -38.10 -9.52 9.69
C THR A 22 -38.84 -10.77 10.14
N THR A 23 -38.80 -11.11 11.43
CA THR A 23 -39.88 -11.86 12.10
C THR A 23 -39.78 -11.64 13.61
N LEU A 24 -40.82 -11.00 14.14
CA LEU A 24 -41.18 -10.99 15.56
C LEU A 24 -41.45 -12.42 16.04
N SER A 25 -40.93 -12.79 17.21
CA SER A 25 -41.53 -13.81 18.08
C SER A 25 -41.08 -13.59 19.51
N LEU A 26 -42.04 -13.24 20.38
CA LEU A 26 -41.93 -13.34 21.84
C LEU A 26 -41.84 -14.83 22.22
N GLY A 27 -40.82 -15.22 22.99
CA GLY A 27 -40.69 -16.58 23.51
C GLY A 27 -39.57 -16.69 24.53
N LEU A 28 -39.95 -16.71 25.80
CA LEU A 28 -39.10 -16.91 26.98
C LEU A 28 -38.59 -18.36 27.02
N MET A 29 -37.27 -18.59 26.96
CA MET A 29 -36.65 -19.86 27.39
C MET A 29 -35.26 -19.62 27.99
N LEU A 30 -35.11 -20.15 29.21
CA LEU A 30 -33.89 -20.22 30.02
C LEU A 30 -32.91 -21.28 29.47
N GLY A 31 -31.63 -20.94 29.55
CA GLY A 31 -30.57 -21.87 29.95
C GLY A 31 -30.10 -22.89 28.91
N LEU A 32 -29.00 -22.55 28.22
CA LEU A 32 -27.87 -23.43 27.94
C LEU A 32 -26.69 -22.52 27.54
N SER A 33 -25.74 -22.31 28.46
CA SER A 33 -24.46 -21.69 28.17
C SER A 33 -23.68 -22.61 27.23
N ALA A 34 -23.93 -22.47 25.93
CA ALA A 34 -23.03 -22.96 24.91
C ALA A 34 -21.74 -22.17 25.05
N CYS A 35 -20.67 -22.84 25.49
CA CYS A 35 -19.31 -22.39 25.23
C CYS A 35 -19.18 -22.30 23.71
N ALA A 36 -19.47 -21.13 23.16
CA ALA A 36 -19.08 -20.77 21.81
C ALA A 36 -17.57 -20.79 21.80
N THR A 37 -17.01 -21.96 21.48
CA THR A 37 -15.65 -22.11 21.02
C THR A 37 -15.53 -21.18 19.83
N ASN A 38 -14.94 -20.00 20.06
CA ASN A 38 -14.58 -19.09 19.00
C ASN A 38 -13.75 -19.92 18.01
N PRO A 39 -14.27 -20.25 16.80
CA PRO A 39 -13.47 -20.96 15.82
C PRO A 39 -12.24 -20.09 15.63
N GLY A 40 -11.09 -20.69 15.93
CA GLY A 40 -9.86 -19.97 16.25
C GLY A 40 -9.66 -18.80 15.30
N ALA A 41 -9.37 -17.63 15.89
CA ALA A 41 -8.88 -16.45 15.19
C ALA A 41 -7.62 -16.84 14.41
N GLY A 42 -7.84 -17.44 13.26
CA GLY A 42 -6.81 -17.98 12.39
C GLY A 42 -6.03 -16.81 11.85
N ARG A 43 -4.77 -16.75 12.28
CA ARG A 43 -3.63 -16.04 11.67
C ARG A 43 -4.04 -15.15 10.47
N ASN A 44 -4.40 -13.91 10.78
CA ASN A 44 -4.27 -12.76 9.89
C ASN A 44 -5.02 -12.83 8.54
N ASN A 45 -6.15 -13.51 8.41
CA ASN A 45 -7.03 -13.27 7.25
C ASN A 45 -7.54 -11.83 7.34
N TRP A 46 -7.33 -11.03 6.29
CA TRP A 46 -7.91 -9.70 6.18
C TRP A 46 -9.43 -9.81 6.14
N ASP A 47 -10.06 -9.81 7.32
CA ASP A 47 -11.49 -9.81 7.44
C ASP A 47 -12.05 -8.51 6.83
N ALA A 48 -13.04 -8.65 5.95
CA ALA A 48 -13.67 -7.51 5.29
C ALA A 48 -14.22 -6.51 6.31
N ALA A 49 -14.73 -6.97 7.46
CA ALA A 49 -15.19 -6.09 8.51
C ALA A 49 -14.03 -5.36 9.22
N GLN A 50 -12.85 -5.98 9.37
CA GLN A 50 -11.65 -5.30 9.87
C GLN A 50 -11.16 -4.21 8.91
N LEU A 51 -11.14 -4.49 7.60
CA LEU A 51 -10.76 -3.50 6.58
C LEU A 51 -11.75 -2.33 6.55
N ALA A 52 -13.05 -2.61 6.57
CA ALA A 52 -14.09 -1.59 6.62
C ALA A 52 -14.01 -0.73 7.89
N ARG A 53 -13.82 -1.34 9.07
CA ARG A 53 -13.61 -0.58 10.33
C ARG A 53 -12.39 0.32 10.25
N ARG A 54 -11.31 -0.13 9.61
CA ARG A 54 -10.11 0.69 9.47
C ARG A 54 -10.34 1.86 8.53
N GLU A 55 -10.99 1.65 7.40
CA GLU A 55 -11.36 2.70 6.46
C GLU A 55 -12.31 3.72 7.08
N GLN A 56 -13.30 3.25 7.86
CA GLN A 56 -14.19 4.12 8.63
C GLN A 56 -13.39 5.03 9.59
N ARG A 57 -12.43 4.46 10.33
CA ARG A 57 -11.55 5.26 11.22
C ARG A 57 -10.72 6.31 10.49
N VAL A 58 -10.34 6.06 9.23
CA VAL A 58 -9.65 7.08 8.41
C VAL A 58 -10.62 8.17 8.01
N THR A 59 -11.80 7.80 7.54
CA THR A 59 -12.87 8.72 7.13
C THR A 59 -13.32 9.63 8.29
N ASP A 60 -13.44 9.08 9.49
CA ASP A 60 -13.84 9.80 10.70
C ASP A 60 -12.70 10.64 11.31
N GLY A 61 -11.49 10.60 10.74
CA GLY A 61 -10.32 11.30 11.28
C GLY A 61 -9.73 10.68 12.56
N ALA A 62 -10.18 9.50 12.97
CA ALA A 62 -9.72 8.81 14.19
C ALA A 62 -8.25 8.34 14.14
N ILE A 63 -7.57 8.50 13.01
CA ILE A 63 -6.13 8.26 12.84
C ILE A 63 -5.37 9.49 12.32
N GLY A 64 -5.96 10.68 12.40
CA GLY A 64 -5.42 11.94 11.89
C GLY A 64 -6.42 12.68 11.00
N SER A 65 -6.36 14.01 10.97
CA SER A 65 -7.18 14.82 10.07
C SER A 65 -6.81 14.53 8.61
N ARG A 66 -7.80 14.63 7.72
CA ARG A 66 -7.60 14.38 6.29
C ARG A 66 -7.20 15.65 5.54
N ASN A 67 -6.31 15.51 4.57
CA ASN A 67 -5.91 16.57 3.66
C ASN A 67 -6.49 16.30 2.25
N THR A 68 -7.68 16.83 1.99
CA THR A 68 -8.45 16.56 0.77
C THR A 68 -7.79 17.08 -0.51
N ASP A 69 -7.04 18.18 -0.41
CA ASP A 69 -6.33 18.75 -1.56
C ASP A 69 -5.17 17.82 -1.97
N ALA A 70 -4.40 17.35 -0.99
CA ALA A 70 -3.36 16.35 -1.22
C ALA A 70 -3.94 15.01 -1.72
N GLU A 71 -5.10 14.59 -1.21
CA GLU A 71 -5.80 13.39 -1.72
C GLU A 71 -6.14 13.51 -3.21
N THR A 72 -6.64 14.67 -3.64
CA THR A 72 -6.98 14.95 -5.04
C THR A 72 -5.76 14.87 -5.94
N GLU A 73 -4.66 15.51 -5.52
CA GLU A 73 -3.40 15.50 -6.28
C GLU A 73 -2.78 14.10 -6.35
N LEU A 74 -2.73 13.37 -5.23
CA LEU A 74 -2.23 12.00 -5.24
C LEU A 74 -3.09 11.07 -6.10
N ARG A 75 -4.42 11.25 -6.11
CA ARG A 75 -5.31 10.48 -6.98
C ARG A 75 -4.99 10.71 -8.46
N ARG A 76 -4.72 11.96 -8.85
CA ARG A 76 -4.27 12.29 -10.22
C ARG A 76 -3.00 11.51 -10.58
N GLN A 77 -2.00 11.52 -9.70
CA GLN A 77 -0.74 10.81 -9.93
C GLN A 77 -0.90 9.28 -9.96
N VAL A 78 -1.77 8.72 -9.11
CA VAL A 78 -2.11 7.29 -9.16
C VAL A 78 -2.70 6.91 -10.53
N CYS A 79 -3.58 7.74 -11.10
CA CYS A 79 -4.11 7.52 -12.45
C CYS A 79 -3.08 7.68 -13.56
N GLU A 80 -2.07 8.53 -13.38
CA GLU A 80 -0.95 8.63 -14.33
C GLU A 80 -0.05 7.39 -14.33
N ILE A 81 0.10 6.74 -13.16
CA ILE A 81 0.91 5.53 -12.99
C ILE A 81 0.13 4.29 -13.45
N ASP A 82 -1.11 4.12 -13.01
CA ASP A 82 -1.96 2.96 -13.31
C ASP A 82 -3.37 3.41 -13.75
N ARG A 83 -3.51 3.64 -15.06
CA ARG A 83 -4.78 4.07 -15.68
C ARG A 83 -5.91 3.06 -15.55
N VAL A 84 -5.62 1.79 -15.25
CA VAL A 84 -6.62 0.72 -15.21
C VAL A 84 -7.15 0.54 -13.80
N ALA A 85 -6.27 0.60 -12.80
CA ALA A 85 -6.65 0.37 -11.41
C ALA A 85 -7.11 1.62 -10.67
N CYS A 86 -6.75 2.83 -11.14
CA CYS A 86 -6.83 4.02 -10.31
C CYS A 86 -8.24 4.37 -9.80
N ASP A 87 -9.29 4.06 -10.57
CA ASP A 87 -10.67 4.32 -10.15
C ASP A 87 -11.10 3.50 -8.93
N ALA A 88 -10.47 2.33 -8.71
CA ALA A 88 -10.73 1.48 -7.56
C ALA A 88 -9.96 1.95 -6.30
N ILE A 89 -8.84 2.67 -6.49
CA ILE A 89 -7.96 3.09 -5.40
C ILE A 89 -8.56 4.30 -4.68
N ARG A 90 -8.89 4.12 -3.40
CA ARG A 90 -9.37 5.20 -2.52
C ARG A 90 -8.19 5.78 -1.78
N VAL A 91 -7.84 7.02 -2.11
CA VAL A 91 -6.67 7.71 -1.57
C VAL A 91 -7.06 8.54 -0.35
N TYR A 92 -6.31 8.36 0.73
CA TYR A 92 -6.44 9.12 1.96
C TYR A 92 -5.08 9.71 2.33
N VAL A 93 -5.05 11.01 2.64
CA VAL A 93 -3.85 11.68 3.15
C VAL A 93 -4.14 12.12 4.57
N VAL A 94 -3.46 11.50 5.54
CA VAL A 94 -3.70 11.74 6.96
C VAL A 94 -2.59 12.58 7.58
N ASP A 95 -2.96 13.49 8.47
CA ASP A 95 -2.01 14.30 9.20
C ASP A 95 -1.35 13.50 10.32
N ARG A 96 -0.18 12.97 9.98
CA ARG A 96 0.63 12.09 10.80
C ARG A 96 2.11 12.41 10.59
N PRO A 97 2.93 12.45 11.65
CA PRO A 97 4.33 12.86 11.55
C PRO A 97 5.22 11.80 10.87
N GLU A 98 4.83 10.53 10.89
CA GLU A 98 5.64 9.43 10.36
C GLU A 98 5.74 9.47 8.84
N ALA A 99 6.88 9.14 8.24
CA ALA A 99 6.97 8.91 6.79
C ALA A 99 6.48 7.50 6.45
N GLN A 100 5.24 7.41 5.96
CA GLN A 100 4.61 6.16 5.60
C GLN A 100 3.61 6.33 4.44
N ALA A 101 3.65 5.37 3.52
CA ALA A 101 2.57 5.03 2.63
C ALA A 101 2.15 3.58 2.88
N ARG A 102 0.90 3.24 2.59
CA ARG A 102 0.44 1.85 2.58
C ARG A 102 -0.82 1.71 1.75
N LEU A 103 -0.78 0.82 0.76
CA LEU A 103 -1.97 0.29 0.12
C LEU A 103 -2.49 -0.95 0.87
N TRP A 104 -3.80 -0.98 1.09
CA TRP A 104 -4.50 -2.06 1.78
C TRP A 104 -5.22 -2.98 0.78
N PRO A 105 -5.55 -4.23 1.17
CA PRO A 105 -6.20 -5.19 0.27
C PRO A 105 -7.57 -4.77 -0.26
N ASN A 106 -8.28 -3.86 0.43
CA ASN A 106 -9.54 -3.29 -0.03
C ASN A 106 -9.35 -2.07 -0.95
N ASP A 107 -8.16 -1.88 -1.55
CA ASP A 107 -7.83 -0.75 -2.42
C ASP A 107 -7.80 0.62 -1.73
N MET A 108 -7.63 0.65 -0.40
CA MET A 108 -7.43 1.89 0.36
C MET A 108 -5.92 2.23 0.42
N LEU A 109 -5.52 3.33 -0.22
CA LEU A 109 -4.17 3.89 -0.12
C LEU A 109 -4.14 4.96 0.98
N ILE A 110 -3.35 4.74 2.02
CA ILE A 110 -3.09 5.75 3.06
C ILE A 110 -1.69 6.31 2.86
N PHE A 111 -1.61 7.64 2.70
CA PHE A 111 -0.38 8.41 2.70
C PHE A 111 -0.36 9.32 3.94
N THR A 112 0.81 9.56 4.51
CA THR A 112 0.96 10.50 5.63
C THR A 112 1.54 11.83 5.17
N ASN A 113 1.12 12.93 5.80
CA ASN A 113 1.76 14.24 5.61
C ASN A 113 3.25 14.20 5.97
N GLY A 114 3.67 13.35 6.91
CA GLY A 114 5.08 13.12 7.25
C GLY A 114 5.92 12.67 6.06
N LEU A 115 5.40 11.75 5.24
CA LEU A 115 6.10 11.31 4.02
C LEU A 115 6.11 12.40 2.95
N LEU A 116 4.99 13.11 2.76
CA LEU A 116 4.92 14.22 1.79
C LEU A 116 5.90 15.35 2.15
N ARG A 117 6.00 15.73 3.44
CA ARG A 117 6.98 16.72 3.89
C ARG A 117 8.42 16.26 3.64
N LEU A 118 8.73 14.99 3.94
CA LEU A 118 10.06 14.43 3.70
C LEU A 118 10.43 14.50 2.20
N ILE A 119 9.50 14.09 1.33
CA ILE A 119 9.71 14.15 -0.13
C ILE A 119 9.90 15.59 -0.61
N ASN A 120 9.07 16.53 -0.15
CA ASN A 120 9.11 17.92 -0.60
C ASN A 120 10.40 18.67 -0.20
N GLN A 121 11.15 18.17 0.78
CA GLN A 121 12.45 18.74 1.14
C GLN A 121 13.54 18.53 0.07
N THR A 122 13.31 17.65 -0.90
CA THR A 122 14.32 17.22 -1.89
C THR A 122 14.34 18.04 -3.18
N GLY A 123 13.51 19.09 -3.26
CA GLY A 123 13.50 20.02 -4.39
C GLY A 123 13.15 19.32 -5.71
N SER A 124 14.06 19.36 -6.70
CA SER A 124 13.79 18.86 -8.05
C SER A 124 13.55 17.36 -8.14
N SER A 125 13.97 16.57 -7.15
CA SER A 125 13.72 15.12 -7.09
C SER A 125 12.35 14.77 -6.49
N ALA A 126 11.62 15.72 -5.90
CA ALA A 126 10.40 15.44 -5.12
C ALA A 126 9.32 14.71 -5.95
N ALA A 127 9.08 15.14 -7.19
CA ALA A 127 8.09 14.50 -8.06
C ALA A 127 8.46 13.05 -8.41
N ALA A 128 9.74 12.77 -8.64
CA ALA A 128 10.22 11.42 -8.93
C ALA A 128 10.14 10.51 -7.70
N GLN A 129 10.51 11.02 -6.53
CA GLN A 129 10.39 10.30 -5.26
C GLN A 129 8.94 9.98 -4.91
N LEU A 130 8.02 10.94 -5.11
CA LEU A 130 6.59 10.72 -4.92
C LEU A 130 6.06 9.65 -5.88
N ARG A 131 6.41 9.74 -7.16
CA ARG A 131 6.05 8.73 -8.17
C ARG A 131 6.56 7.35 -7.79
N PHE A 132 7.80 7.26 -7.31
CA PHE A 132 8.38 5.99 -6.84
C PHE A 132 7.57 5.40 -5.68
N ALA A 133 7.26 6.19 -4.65
CA ALA A 133 6.49 5.73 -3.50
C ALA A 133 5.09 5.24 -3.90
N LEU A 134 4.38 5.98 -4.76
CA LEU A 134 3.08 5.58 -5.27
C LEU A 134 3.17 4.30 -6.11
N ALA A 135 4.15 4.22 -7.03
CA ALA A 135 4.33 3.05 -7.87
C ALA A 135 4.70 1.79 -7.07
N HIS A 136 5.48 1.95 -5.98
CA HIS A 136 5.81 0.87 -5.06
C HIS A 136 4.55 0.30 -4.38
N GLU A 137 3.69 1.16 -3.84
CA GLU A 137 2.43 0.71 -3.21
C GLU A 137 1.49 0.03 -4.23
N LEU A 138 1.37 0.59 -5.43
CA LEU A 138 0.57 -0.01 -6.52
C LEU A 138 1.15 -1.36 -6.97
N ALA A 139 2.48 -1.52 -6.96
CA ALA A 139 3.13 -2.77 -7.31
C ALA A 139 2.72 -3.91 -6.36
N HIS A 140 2.56 -3.64 -5.05
CA HIS A 140 2.05 -4.66 -4.12
C HIS A 140 0.69 -5.21 -4.53
N ARG A 141 -0.20 -4.36 -5.05
CA ARG A 141 -1.49 -4.78 -5.59
C ARG A 141 -1.35 -5.57 -6.88
N GLN A 142 -0.61 -5.03 -7.86
CA GLN A 142 -0.45 -5.63 -9.19
C GLN A 142 0.19 -7.03 -9.10
N LEU A 143 1.17 -7.19 -8.22
CA LEU A 143 1.89 -8.45 -7.97
C LEU A 143 1.13 -9.39 -7.01
N GLY A 144 -0.07 -9.02 -6.57
CA GLY A 144 -0.91 -9.84 -5.68
C GLY A 144 -0.29 -10.11 -4.31
N HIS A 145 0.60 -9.24 -3.80
CA HIS A 145 1.29 -9.43 -2.51
C HIS A 145 0.31 -9.58 -1.34
N PHE A 146 -0.84 -8.90 -1.39
CA PHE A 146 -1.87 -9.01 -0.35
C PHE A 146 -2.47 -10.41 -0.24
N ASN A 147 -2.60 -11.13 -1.35
CA ASN A 147 -3.08 -12.52 -1.34
C ASN A 147 -1.95 -13.49 -1.00
N ARG A 148 -0.76 -13.24 -1.57
CA ARG A 148 0.39 -14.15 -1.44
C ARG A 148 0.95 -14.23 -0.03
N ARG A 149 0.83 -13.16 0.77
CA ARG A 149 1.40 -13.08 2.13
C ARG A 149 0.87 -14.10 3.13
N HIS A 150 -0.20 -14.82 2.80
CA HIS A 150 -0.78 -15.85 3.64
C HIS A 150 -0.31 -17.26 3.28
N HIS A 151 0.43 -17.43 2.18
CA HIS A 151 0.96 -18.74 1.79
C HIS A 151 2.20 -19.12 2.61
N ALA A 152 2.35 -20.41 2.87
CA ALA A 152 3.58 -20.96 3.42
C ALA A 152 4.75 -20.64 2.46
N GLY A 153 5.85 -20.09 3.00
CA GLY A 153 7.01 -19.67 2.20
C GLY A 153 6.95 -18.23 1.70
N TRP A 154 6.01 -17.40 2.16
CA TRP A 154 6.05 -15.96 1.88
C TRP A 154 7.35 -15.32 2.40
N ASP A 155 8.12 -14.75 1.48
CA ASP A 155 9.29 -13.92 1.76
C ASP A 155 8.91 -12.45 1.57
N ALA A 156 8.75 -11.73 2.70
CA ALA A 156 8.42 -10.31 2.67
C ALA A 156 9.54 -9.48 2.02
N ASP A 157 10.81 -9.83 2.24
CA ASP A 157 11.93 -9.06 1.69
C ASP A 157 12.02 -9.25 0.17
N ALA A 158 11.72 -10.45 -0.34
CA ALA A 158 11.58 -10.67 -1.78
C ALA A 158 10.46 -9.84 -2.38
N ALA A 159 9.29 -9.79 -1.73
CA ALA A 159 8.16 -9.01 -2.20
C ALA A 159 8.45 -7.51 -2.25
N GLU A 160 9.14 -6.96 -1.24
CA GLU A 160 9.56 -5.55 -1.26
C GLU A 160 10.52 -5.26 -2.42
N ARG A 161 11.47 -6.18 -2.71
CA ARG A 161 12.37 -6.05 -3.87
C ARG A 161 11.63 -6.14 -5.21
N GLU A 162 10.62 -7.01 -5.32
CA GLU A 162 9.75 -7.09 -6.50
C GLU A 162 8.98 -5.77 -6.70
N ALA A 163 8.44 -5.20 -5.62
CA ALA A 163 7.74 -3.91 -5.67
C ALA A 163 8.69 -2.76 -6.06
N ASP A 164 9.89 -2.70 -5.49
CA ASP A 164 10.93 -1.72 -5.85
C ASP A 164 11.32 -1.81 -7.35
N ALA A 165 11.45 -3.04 -7.86
CA ALA A 165 11.74 -3.27 -9.27
C ALA A 165 10.67 -2.70 -10.21
N VAL A 166 9.39 -2.89 -9.87
CA VAL A 166 8.26 -2.32 -10.64
C VAL A 166 8.23 -0.79 -10.50
N ALA A 167 8.47 -0.27 -9.30
CA ALA A 167 8.50 1.17 -9.05
C ALA A 167 9.62 1.88 -9.84
N MET A 168 10.82 1.29 -9.91
CA MET A 168 11.92 1.82 -10.74
C MET A 168 11.59 1.81 -12.24
N GLU A 169 10.86 0.81 -12.73
CA GLU A 169 10.43 0.80 -14.13
C GLU A 169 9.43 1.93 -14.42
N SER A 170 8.52 2.21 -13.48
CA SER A 170 7.60 3.36 -13.57
C SER A 170 8.34 4.69 -13.64
N LEU A 171 9.48 4.83 -12.94
CA LEU A 171 10.33 6.01 -13.07
C LEU A 171 10.89 6.13 -14.49
N ARG A 172 11.49 5.08 -15.05
CA ARG A 172 12.13 5.13 -16.40
C ARG A 172 11.21 5.65 -17.49
N THR A 173 9.94 5.25 -17.46
CA THR A 173 8.94 5.71 -18.45
C THR A 173 8.69 7.22 -18.44
N SER A 174 9.11 7.92 -17.38
CA SER A 174 8.93 9.37 -17.19
C SER A 174 10.22 10.20 -17.29
N ASN A 175 11.36 9.58 -17.60
CA ASN A 175 12.69 10.21 -17.66
C ASN A 175 13.22 10.99 -16.41
N PRO A 176 12.89 10.64 -15.16
CA PRO A 176 13.54 11.18 -13.97
C PRO A 176 14.84 10.41 -13.67
N PRO A 177 15.66 10.92 -12.73
CA PRO A 177 16.83 10.19 -12.21
C PRO A 177 16.42 8.79 -11.70
N PRO A 178 17.11 7.71 -12.14
CA PRO A 178 16.75 6.34 -11.76
C PRO A 178 17.01 6.03 -10.28
N ASP A 179 17.78 6.88 -9.60
CA ASP A 179 18.17 6.80 -8.19
C ASP A 179 17.22 7.52 -7.24
N SER A 180 16.19 8.24 -7.70
CA SER A 180 15.23 8.93 -6.81
C SER A 180 14.59 7.98 -5.78
N GLY A 181 14.32 6.72 -6.14
CA GLY A 181 13.83 5.73 -5.17
C GLY A 181 14.86 5.39 -4.08
N ILE A 182 16.15 5.35 -4.43
CA ILE A 182 17.24 5.14 -3.47
C ILE A 182 17.34 6.33 -2.51
N GLU A 183 17.32 7.55 -3.04
CA GLU A 183 17.36 8.78 -2.24
C GLU A 183 16.22 8.81 -1.22
N LEU A 184 14.99 8.49 -1.65
CA LEU A 184 13.84 8.45 -0.76
C LEU A 184 14.03 7.44 0.37
N LEU A 185 14.51 6.22 0.07
CA LEU A 185 14.77 5.22 1.11
C LEU A 185 15.87 5.66 2.09
N GLN A 186 16.89 6.38 1.63
CA GLN A 186 17.92 6.95 2.50
C GLN A 186 17.33 8.00 3.45
N LEU A 187 16.48 8.89 2.95
CA LEU A 187 15.79 9.89 3.78
C LEU A 187 14.88 9.24 4.84
N ILE A 188 14.20 8.15 4.48
CA ILE A 188 13.37 7.40 5.45
C ILE A 188 14.24 6.71 6.51
N ILE A 189 15.43 6.19 6.15
CA ILE A 189 16.39 5.65 7.11
C ILE A 189 16.84 6.73 8.09
N GLU A 190 17.24 7.89 7.59
CA GLU A 190 17.70 9.02 8.39
C GLU A 190 16.62 9.46 9.40
N GLN A 191 15.38 9.65 8.94
CA GLN A 191 14.28 10.04 9.81
C GLN A 191 13.93 8.99 10.88
N ARG A 192 14.01 7.69 10.55
CA ARG A 192 13.67 6.60 11.48
C ARG A 192 14.82 6.20 12.40
N GLY A 193 16.03 6.68 12.13
CA GLY A 193 17.25 6.29 12.81
C GLY A 193 17.97 5.11 12.14
N GLU A 194 19.27 5.30 11.95
CA GLU A 194 20.23 4.38 11.33
C GLU A 194 20.24 2.97 11.94
N ASN A 195 19.94 2.85 13.23
CA ASN A 195 20.04 1.60 13.99
C ASN A 195 18.72 0.81 14.08
N SER A 196 17.66 1.28 13.42
CA SER A 196 16.39 0.56 13.42
C SER A 196 16.48 -0.74 12.59
N ARG A 197 15.78 -1.80 13.01
CA ARG A 197 15.63 -3.04 12.18
C ARG A 197 15.06 -2.74 10.79
N GLY A 198 14.29 -1.67 10.66
CA GLY A 198 13.79 -1.19 9.37
C GLY A 198 14.91 -0.65 8.47
N ALA A 199 15.91 0.04 9.05
CA ALA A 199 17.02 0.61 8.31
C ALA A 199 17.89 -0.46 7.64
N GLU A 200 18.19 -1.55 8.34
CA GLU A 200 18.95 -2.68 7.76
C GLU A 200 18.27 -3.24 6.50
N ARG A 201 16.96 -3.53 6.57
CA ARG A 201 16.19 -4.00 5.40
C ARG A 201 16.17 -2.97 4.27
N MET A 202 16.01 -1.69 4.58
CA MET A 202 16.04 -0.62 3.57
C MET A 202 17.42 -0.50 2.92
N ARG A 203 18.52 -0.65 3.65
CA ARG A 203 19.89 -0.68 3.08
C ARG A 203 20.08 -1.85 2.12
N ALA A 204 19.56 -3.04 2.46
CA ALA A 204 19.60 -4.20 1.57
C ALA A 204 18.80 -3.95 0.26
N ARG A 205 17.64 -3.29 0.35
CA ARG A 205 16.85 -2.86 -0.82
C ARG A 205 17.61 -1.85 -1.67
N ILE A 206 18.20 -0.82 -1.06
CA ILE A 206 19.05 0.17 -1.75
C ILE A 206 20.19 -0.52 -2.50
N ALA A 207 20.88 -1.47 -1.86
CA ALA A 207 21.97 -2.23 -2.50
C ALA A 207 21.48 -3.02 -3.73
N ALA A 208 20.31 -3.65 -3.64
CA ALA A 208 19.69 -4.36 -4.76
C ALA A 208 19.31 -3.42 -5.91
N MET A 209 18.74 -2.24 -5.60
CA MET A 209 18.40 -1.21 -6.59
C MET A 209 19.65 -0.68 -7.31
N ARG A 210 20.71 -0.33 -6.57
CA ARG A 210 21.99 0.12 -7.15
C ARG A 210 22.59 -0.91 -8.10
N LYS A 211 22.60 -2.19 -7.70
CA LYS A 211 23.08 -3.30 -8.54
C LYS A 211 22.26 -3.46 -9.82
N ARG A 212 20.97 -3.15 -9.80
CA ARG A 212 20.12 -3.18 -10.99
C ARG A 212 20.43 -2.02 -11.92
N ILE A 213 20.52 -0.80 -11.40
CA ILE A 213 20.87 0.39 -12.18
C ILE A 213 22.23 0.17 -12.88
N SER A 214 23.24 -0.34 -12.15
CA SER A 214 24.58 -0.54 -12.74
C SER A 214 24.62 -1.58 -13.86
N ARG A 215 23.76 -2.60 -13.82
CA ARG A 215 23.68 -3.63 -14.87
C ARG A 215 23.06 -3.13 -16.17
N GLU A 216 22.27 -2.07 -16.12
CA GLU A 216 21.57 -1.54 -17.29
C GLU A 216 22.36 -0.42 -17.98
N VAL A 217 23.33 0.17 -17.29
CA VAL A 217 24.22 1.20 -17.84
C VAL A 217 25.37 0.59 -18.64
N VAL A 218 25.63 -0.72 -18.51
CA VAL A 218 26.65 -1.43 -19.30
C VAL A 218 25.98 -2.04 -20.54
N PRO A 219 26.23 -1.50 -21.76
CA PRO A 219 25.65 -1.99 -23.01
C PRO A 219 26.17 -3.37 -23.42
#